data_AF-A0A380PR34-F1
#
_entry.id   AF-A0A380PR34-F1
#
_cell.length_a   1.000
_cell.length_b   1.000
_cell.length_c   1.000
_cell.angle_alpha   90.00
_cell.angle_beta   90.00
_cell.angle_gamma   90.00
#
_symmetry.space_group_name_H-M   'P 1'
#
loop_
_entity.id
_entity.type
_entity.pdbx_description
1 polymer ?
#
loop_
_entity_poly.entity_id
_entity_poly.type
_entity_poly.pdbx_seq_one_letter_code
_entity_poly.pdbx_strand_id
1 'polypeptide(L)'
;MKRIIKGDSNLSHLVIAHAAIDHHQKSYGDRRQGWPSTYLIRYKNNRVAVEVVTRRQSYVATLMIGARNLSKLCGISALHP
;
A
#
# COMPACT_ATOMS: atom_id res chain seq x y z
N MET A 1 10.42 12.42 4.03
CA MET A 1 9.18 12.41 3.21
C MET A 1 7.96 12.17 4.07
N LYS A 2 6.82 12.78 3.73
CA LYS A 2 5.54 12.56 4.43
C LYS A 2 5.04 11.12 4.20
N ARG A 3 4.46 10.48 5.21
CA ARG A 3 3.86 9.14 5.09
C ARG A 3 2.35 9.29 4.99
N ILE A 4 1.74 8.70 3.96
CA ILE A 4 0.30 8.73 3.71
C ILE A 4 -0.18 7.27 3.69
N ILE A 5 -1.10 6.91 4.57
CA ILE A 5 -1.64 5.55 4.68
C ILE A 5 -3.10 5.58 4.22
N LYS A 6 -3.46 4.67 3.32
CA LYS A 6 -4.79 4.55 2.71
C LYS A 6 -5.37 3.16 2.91
N GLY A 7 -6.68 3.10 3.09
CA GLY A 7 -7.46 1.86 3.11
C GLY A 7 -8.12 1.57 4.46
N ASP A 8 -7.42 1.79 5.57
CA ASP A 8 -7.94 1.51 6.91
C ASP A 8 -7.10 2.20 8.00
N SER A 9 -7.73 2.49 9.14
CA SER A 9 -7.14 3.24 10.27
C SER A 9 -6.85 2.39 11.50
N ASN A 10 -7.05 1.06 11.45
CA ASN A 10 -6.73 0.18 12.57
C ASN A 10 -5.25 0.26 12.92
N LEU A 11 -4.93 0.25 14.22
CA LEU A 11 -3.55 0.25 14.74
C LEU A 11 -2.66 -0.81 14.07
N SER A 12 -3.19 -2.01 13.82
CA SER A 12 -2.46 -3.09 13.15
C SER A 12 -2.06 -2.71 11.73
N HIS A 13 -2.97 -2.05 11.00
CA HIS A 13 -2.77 -1.62 9.62
C HIS A 13 -1.77 -0.47 9.52
N LEU A 14 -1.75 0.43 10.50
CA LEU A 14 -0.74 1.49 10.60
C LEU A 14 0.67 0.89 10.74
N VAL A 15 0.84 -0.10 11.63
CA VAL A 15 2.12 -0.79 11.82
C VAL A 15 2.58 -1.48 10.54
N ILE A 16 1.67 -2.19 9.87
CA ILE A 16 1.94 -2.87 8.60
C ILE A 16 2.34 -1.87 7.50
N ALA A 17 1.61 -0.76 7.36
CA ALA A 17 1.91 0.26 6.36
C ALA A 17 3.25 0.95 6.59
N HIS A 18 3.59 1.24 7.85
CA HIS A 18 4.90 1.79 8.20
C HIS A 18 6.02 0.81 7.85
N ALA A 19 5.88 -0.47 8.20
CA ALA A 19 6.87 -1.49 7.84
C ALA A 19 7.06 -1.61 6.31
N ALA A 20 5.97 -1.51 5.53
CA ALA A 20 6.05 -1.53 4.08
C ALA A 20 6.79 -0.29 3.52
N ILE A 21 6.53 0.90 4.06
CA ILE A 21 7.24 2.13 3.67
C ILE A 21 8.72 2.03 4.00
N ASP A 22 9.07 1.54 5.18
CA ASP A 22 10.48 1.39 5.59
C ASP A 22 11.22 0.41 4.68
N HIS A 23 10.57 -0.70 4.31
CA HIS A 23 11.10 -1.65 3.35
C HIS A 23 11.27 -1.03 1.94
N HIS A 24 10.28 -0.26 1.48
CA HIS A 24 10.36 0.44 0.19
C HIS A 24 11.49 1.47 0.16
N GLN A 25 11.61 2.28 1.20
CA GLN A 25 12.66 3.28 1.34
C GLN A 25 14.04 2.61 1.36
N LYS A 26 14.19 1.46 2.02
CA LYS A 26 15.45 0.70 2.02
C LYS A 26 15.79 0.14 0.64
N SER A 27 14.80 -0.33 -0.13
CA SER A 27 15.03 -0.91 -1.46
C SER A 27 15.28 0.13 -2.55
N TYR A 28 14.55 1.24 -2.54
CA TYR A 28 14.49 2.18 -3.66
C TYR A 28 14.86 3.62 -3.30
N GLY A 29 14.83 3.97 -2.01
CA GLY A 29 14.94 5.35 -1.55
C GLY A 29 13.96 6.27 -2.30
N ASP A 30 14.43 7.46 -2.64
CA ASP A 30 13.64 8.47 -3.33
C ASP A 30 13.69 8.36 -4.87
N ARG A 31 14.43 7.38 -5.40
CA ARG A 31 14.75 7.27 -6.83
C ARG A 31 13.58 6.75 -7.67
N ARG A 32 12.69 5.95 -7.08
CA ARG A 32 11.62 5.25 -7.81
C ARG A 32 10.27 5.94 -7.66
N GLN A 33 10.16 7.15 -8.21
CA GLN A 33 8.92 7.93 -8.14
C GLN A 33 7.85 7.41 -9.12
N GLY A 34 6.60 7.37 -8.66
CA GLY A 34 5.42 7.07 -9.47
C GLY A 34 5.12 5.59 -9.72
N TRP A 35 6.11 4.70 -9.51
CA TRP A 35 5.93 3.27 -9.72
C TRP A 35 5.40 2.58 -8.46
N PRO A 36 4.25 1.86 -8.54
CA PRO A 36 3.76 1.07 -7.42
C PRO A 36 4.63 -0.17 -7.19
N SER A 37 4.93 -0.43 -5.92
CA SER A 37 5.61 -1.64 -5.47
C SER A 37 4.78 -2.32 -4.39
N THR A 38 4.47 -3.59 -4.58
CA THR A 38 3.68 -4.38 -3.62
C THR A 38 4.58 -5.11 -2.65
N TYR A 39 4.32 -4.96 -1.35
CA TYR A 39 5.01 -5.63 -0.26
C TYR A 39 4.06 -6.52 0.51
N LEU A 40 4.46 -7.77 0.75
CA LEU A 40 3.72 -8.70 1.59
C LEU A 40 4.27 -8.62 3.02
N ILE A 41 3.55 -7.95 3.90
CA ILE A 41 3.96 -7.78 5.29
C ILE A 41 3.29 -8.85 6.15
N ARG A 42 4.10 -9.60 6.90
CA ARG A 42 3.60 -10.54 7.91
C ARG A 42 3.37 -9.78 9.22
N TYR A 43 2.17 -9.89 9.77
CA TYR A 43 1.83 -9.30 11.06
C TYR A 43 0.93 -10.25 11.85
N LYS A 44 1.39 -10.63 13.04
CA LYS A 44 0.80 -11.73 13.83
C LYS A 44 0.67 -12.98 12.95
N ASN A 45 -0.54 -13.53 12.81
CA ASN A 45 -0.82 -14.70 11.99
C ASN A 45 -1.27 -14.40 10.55
N ASN A 46 -1.33 -13.11 10.17
CA ASN A 46 -1.86 -12.68 8.89
C ASN A 46 -0.76 -12.13 7.97
N ARG A 47 -0.97 -12.27 6.66
CA ARG A 47 -0.15 -11.62 5.64
C ARG A 47 -1.01 -10.59 4.94
N VAL A 48 -0.54 -9.35 4.89
CA VAL A 48 -1.26 -8.25 4.26
C VAL A 48 -0.40 -7.69 3.14
N ALA A 49 -0.99 -7.59 1.95
CA ALA A 49 -0.37 -6.93 0.82
C ALA A 49 -0.54 -5.41 0.97
N VAL A 50 0.56 -4.68 0.79
CA VAL A 50 0.60 -3.21 0.85
C VAL A 50 1.30 -2.71 -0.40
N GLU A 51 0.60 -1.90 -1.18
CA GLU A 51 1.19 -1.19 -2.30
C GLU A 51 1.80 0.12 -1.78
N VAL A 52 3.07 0.37 -2.08
CA VAL A 52 3.75 1.61 -1.75
C VAL A 52 4.16 2.32 -3.04
N VAL A 53 3.80 3.60 -3.13
CA VAL A 53 4.16 4.48 -4.23
C VAL A 53 4.94 5.66 -3.68
N THR A 54 6.13 5.90 -4.22
CA THR A 54 6.90 7.11 -3.95
C THR A 54 6.36 8.26 -4.79
N ARG A 55 5.97 9.36 -4.15
CA ARG A 55 5.58 10.63 -4.77
C ARG A 55 6.62 11.69 -4.42
N ARG A 56 6.59 12.84 -5.12
CA ARG A 56 7.59 13.91 -4.98
C ARG A 56 7.90 14.34 -3.54
N GLN A 57 6.93 14.28 -2.63
CA GLN A 57 7.12 14.68 -1.22
C GLN A 57 6.60 13.65 -0.21
N SER A 58 6.09 12.51 -0.68
CA SER A 58 5.41 11.55 0.18
C SER A 58 5.55 10.11 -0.28
N TYR A 59 5.53 9.18 0.68
CA TYR A 59 5.26 7.77 0.43
C TYR A 59 3.78 7.51 0.66
N VAL A 60 3.12 6.91 -0.32
CA VAL A 60 1.70 6.51 -0.22
C VAL A 60 1.66 5.00 -0.07
N ALA A 61 1.25 4.52 1.10
CA ALA A 61 0.99 3.11 1.36
C ALA A 61 -0.52 2.84 1.30
N THR A 62 -0.92 1.90 0.45
CA THR A 62 -2.30 1.46 0.28
C THR A 62 -2.40 0.00 0.70
N LEU A 63 -3.13 -0.29 1.77
CA LEU A 63 -3.33 -1.67 2.19
C LEU A 63 -4.40 -2.35 1.33
N MET A 64 -4.08 -3.52 0.80
CA MET A 64 -4.97 -4.36 0.01
C MET A 64 -5.68 -5.36 0.94
N ILE A 65 -6.52 -4.85 1.83
CA ILE A 65 -7.29 -5.67 2.78
C ILE A 65 -8.68 -5.94 2.20
N GLY A 66 -8.93 -7.20 1.80
CA GLY A 66 -10.22 -7.69 1.33
C GLY A 66 -10.68 -7.18 -0.05
N ALA A 67 -11.87 -7.61 -0.47
CA ALA A 67 -12.48 -7.32 -1.78
C ALA A 67 -12.67 -5.82 -2.10
N ARG A 68 -12.57 -4.93 -1.09
CA ARG A 68 -12.86 -3.50 -1.21
C ARG A 68 -11.86 -2.73 -2.09
N ASN A 69 -10.69 -3.30 -2.38
CA ASN A 69 -9.69 -2.71 -3.28
C ASN A 69 -9.47 -3.52 -4.58
N LEU A 70 -10.07 -4.71 -4.73
CA LEU A 70 -10.01 -5.47 -5.99
C LEU A 70 -10.80 -4.77 -7.11
N SER A 71 -11.76 -3.90 -6.78
CA SER A 71 -12.49 -3.07 -7.75
C SER A 71 -11.59 -2.12 -8.56
N LYS A 72 -10.36 -1.87 -8.10
CA LYS A 72 -9.35 -1.10 -8.86
C LYS A 72 -8.33 -1.97 -9.60
N LEU A 73 -8.27 -3.26 -9.27
CA LEU A 73 -7.33 -4.20 -9.88
C LEU A 73 -7.87 -4.79 -11.19
N CYS A 74 -9.20 -4.75 -11.38
CA CYS A 74 -9.83 -5.06 -12.66
C CYS A 74 -10.41 -3.77 -13.23
N GLY A 75 -9.91 -3.34 -14.40
CA GLY A 75 -10.55 -2.31 -15.23
C GLY A 75 -11.89 -2.77 -15.82
N ILE A 76 -12.67 -3.53 -15.05
CA ILE A 76 -14.02 -3.92 -15.39
C ILE A 76 -14.91 -2.82 -14.81
N SER A 77 -15.34 -1.91 -15.68
CA SER A 77 -16.54 -1.12 -15.44
C SER A 77 -17.61 -2.05 -14.92
N ALA A 78 -18.04 -1.85 -13.68
CA ALA A 78 -19.31 -2.39 -13.22
C ALA A 78 -20.43 -1.65 -13.97
N LEU A 79 -20.61 -2.02 -15.24
CA LEU A 79 -21.87 -1.85 -15.96
C LEU A 79 -22.84 -2.79 -15.26
N HIS A 80 -23.65 -2.22 -14.38
CA HIS A 80 -24.81 -2.91 -13.82
C HIS A 80 -25.99 -2.68 -14.77
N PRO A 81 -26.80 -3.72 -15.06
CA PRO A 81 -27.99 -3.61 -15.90
C PRO A 81 -29.10 -2.77 -15.26
#